data_AF-A0A7W1HK24-F1
#
_entry.id   AF-A0A7W1HK24-F1
#
_cell.length_a   1.000
_cell.length_b   1.000
_cell.length_c   1.000
_cell.angle_alpha   90.00
_cell.angle_beta   90.00
_cell.angle_gamma   90.00
#
_symmetry.space_group_name_H-M   'P 1'
#
loop_
_entity.id
_entity.type
_entity.pdbx_description
1 polymer ?
#
loop_
_entity_poly.entity_id
_entity_poly.type
_entity_poly.pdbx_seq_one_letter_code
_entity_poly.pdbx_strand_id
1 'polypeptide(L)'
;MDLDNAELKALLQSFREGTPDRDDPVFKEAFAKVAGDPDLAAWWRAEQAFDAVVVEIFRTVLVPLDVKANILRDAQTARNA
;
A
#
# COMPACT_ATOMS: atom_id res chain seq x y z
N MET A 1 -14.14 6.35 14.26
CA MET A 1 -13.19 5.50 15.01
C MET A 1 -12.16 6.40 15.67
N ASP A 2 -11.99 6.33 16.99
CA ASP A 2 -10.99 7.18 17.67
C ASP A 2 -9.63 6.47 17.71
N LEU A 3 -8.94 6.45 16.56
CA LEU A 3 -7.55 6.03 16.44
C LEU A 3 -6.64 7.17 16.91
N ASP A 4 -5.62 6.82 17.70
CA ASP A 4 -4.54 7.75 18.02
C ASP A 4 -3.64 8.02 16.80
N ASN A 5 -2.70 8.96 16.92
CA ASN A 5 -1.84 9.35 15.80
C ASN A 5 -0.91 8.21 15.33
N ALA A 6 -0.47 7.34 16.24
CA ALA A 6 0.41 6.22 15.87
C ALA A 6 -0.38 5.13 15.13
N GLU A 7 -1.57 4.79 15.62
CA GLU A 7 -2.48 3.85 14.99
C GLU A 7 -2.94 4.34 13.62
N LEU A 8 -3.23 5.64 13.50
CA LEU A 8 -3.63 6.26 12.25
C LEU A 8 -2.51 6.21 11.20
N LYS A 9 -1.26 6.45 11.60
CA LYS A 9 -0.10 6.32 10.71
C LYS A 9 0.10 4.87 10.29
N ALA A 10 0.01 3.92 11.21
CA ALA A 10 0.12 2.49 10.90
C ALA A 10 -0.98 2.02 9.93
N LEU A 11 -2.21 2.51 10.13
CA LEU A 11 -3.31 2.27 9.19
C LEU A 11 -2.97 2.82 7.80
N LEU A 12 -2.59 4.09 7.70
CA LEU A 12 -2.27 4.74 6.43
C LEU A 12 -1.09 4.08 5.70
N GLN A 13 -0.08 3.59 6.41
CA GLN A 13 1.02 2.82 5.83
C GLN A 13 0.58 1.45 5.27
N SER A 14 -0.54 0.91 5.74
CA SER A 14 -1.13 -0.31 5.17
C SER A 14 -2.01 -0.05 3.94
N PHE A 15 -2.28 1.22 3.61
CA PHE A 15 -3.07 1.60 2.45
C PHE A 15 -2.37 1.17 1.15
N ARG A 16 -3.08 0.45 0.28
CA ARG A 16 -2.57 0.06 -1.02
C ARG A 16 -3.26 0.84 -2.12
N GLU A 17 -2.49 1.58 -2.91
CA GLU A 17 -3.05 2.30 -4.05
C GLU A 17 -3.60 1.34 -5.11
N GLY A 18 -4.76 1.68 -5.69
CA GLY A 18 -5.41 0.89 -6.73
C GLY A 18 -6.20 -0.33 -6.21
N THR A 19 -6.33 -0.50 -4.90
CA THR A 19 -7.18 -1.53 -4.29
C THR A 19 -8.52 -0.96 -3.80
N PRO A 20 -9.48 -1.82 -3.42
CA PRO A 20 -10.72 -1.39 -2.76
C PRO A 20 -10.49 -0.73 -1.39
N ASP A 21 -9.27 -0.74 -0.85
CA ASP A 21 -8.95 -0.09 0.43
C ASP A 21 -9.34 1.40 0.40
N ARG A 22 -9.31 2.04 -0.78
CA ARG A 22 -9.76 3.45 -0.95
C ARG A 22 -11.24 3.65 -0.67
N ASP A 23 -12.04 2.62 -0.87
CA ASP A 23 -13.48 2.68 -0.66
C ASP A 23 -13.90 2.30 0.76
N ASP A 24 -13.00 1.65 1.50
CA ASP A 24 -13.24 1.27 2.90
C ASP A 24 -13.47 2.52 3.77
N PRO A 25 -14.57 2.55 4.55
CA PRO A 25 -14.85 3.63 5.50
C PRO A 25 -13.68 3.98 6.44
N VAL A 26 -12.86 3.00 6.85
CA VAL A 26 -11.75 3.23 7.78
C VAL A 26 -10.68 4.13 7.16
N PHE A 27 -10.36 3.90 5.88
CA PHE A 27 -9.38 4.71 5.15
C PHE A 27 -9.96 6.07 4.78
N LYS A 28 -11.26 6.16 4.45
CA LYS A 28 -11.94 7.45 4.22
C LYS A 28 -11.89 8.34 5.46
N GLU A 29 -12.17 7.79 6.63
CA GLU A 29 -12.05 8.51 7.90
C GLU A 29 -10.60 8.91 8.18
N ALA A 30 -9.64 8.02 7.92
CA ALA A 30 -8.23 8.31 8.09
C ALA A 30 -7.75 9.48 7.20
N PHE A 31 -8.14 9.50 5.93
CA PHE A 31 -7.81 10.60 5.02
C PHE A 31 -8.49 11.92 5.42
N ALA A 32 -9.69 11.87 6.01
CA ALA A 32 -10.32 13.06 6.56
C ALA A 32 -9.50 13.66 7.73
N LYS A 33 -8.94 12.80 8.60
CA LYS A 33 -8.00 13.24 9.66
C LYS A 33 -6.72 13.82 9.08
N VAL A 34 -6.12 13.20 8.05
CA VAL A 34 -4.95 13.74 7.33
C VAL A 34 -5.24 15.13 6.76
N ALA A 35 -6.43 15.36 6.20
CA ALA A 35 -6.80 16.66 5.64
C ALA A 35 -6.96 17.76 6.70
N GLY A 36 -7.34 17.39 7.93
CA GLY A 36 -7.57 18.31 9.05
C GLY A 36 -6.33 18.62 9.89
N ASP A 37 -5.26 17.82 9.79
CA ASP A 37 -4.04 17.94 10.59
C ASP A 37 -2.82 18.25 9.67
N PRO A 38 -2.24 19.46 9.74
CA PRO A 38 -1.10 19.84 8.90
C PRO A 38 0.15 18.99 9.10
N ASP A 39 0.44 18.56 10.33
CA ASP A 39 1.63 17.76 10.65
C ASP A 39 1.47 16.35 10.10
N LEU A 40 0.27 15.79 10.23
CA LEU A 40 -0.07 14.51 9.64
C LEU A 40 -0.09 14.57 8.10
N ALA A 41 -0.58 15.65 7.51
CA ALA A 41 -0.53 15.87 6.07
C ALA A 41 0.91 15.97 5.55
N ALA A 42 1.79 16.66 6.28
CA ALA A 42 3.21 16.76 5.92
C ALA A 42 3.88 15.38 5.98
N TRP A 43 3.63 14.62 7.05
CA TRP A 43 4.12 13.24 7.18
C TRP A 43 3.61 12.36 6.03
N TRP A 44 2.31 12.37 5.73
CA TRP A 44 1.73 11.51 4.68
C TRP A 44 2.28 11.83 3.28
N ARG A 45 2.57 13.10 2.99
CA ARG A 45 3.25 13.47 1.74
C ARG A 45 4.67 12.93 1.67
N ALA A 46 5.40 12.92 2.79
CA ALA A 46 6.75 12.37 2.85
C ALA A 46 6.75 10.85 2.64
N GLU A 47 5.79 10.12 3.23
CA GLU A 47 5.62 8.67 3.01
C GLU A 47 5.34 8.38 1.52
N GLN A 48 4.38 9.07 0.90
CA GLN A 48 4.08 8.88 -0.53
C GLN A 48 5.26 9.22 -1.44
N ALA A 49 6.06 10.24 -1.09
CA ALA A 49 7.26 10.57 -1.85
C ALA A 49 8.32 9.46 -1.75
N PHE A 50 8.48 8.84 -0.58
CA PHE A 50 9.36 7.69 -0.40
C PHE A 50 8.86 6.48 -1.21
N ASP A 51 7.57 6.15 -1.11
CA ASP A 51 6.97 5.04 -1.85
C ASP A 51 7.13 5.19 -3.37
N ALA A 52 6.96 6.41 -3.89
CA ALA A 52 7.16 6.70 -5.31
C ALA A 52 8.60 6.41 -5.76
N VAL A 53 9.60 6.73 -4.94
CA VAL A 53 11.02 6.43 -5.23
C VAL A 53 11.24 4.91 -5.23
N VAL A 54 10.69 4.20 -4.23
CA VAL A 54 10.81 2.73 -4.14
C VAL A 54 10.17 2.05 -5.35
N VAL A 55 8.97 2.48 -5.75
CA VAL A 55 8.28 1.97 -6.95
C VAL A 55 9.14 2.15 -8.19
N GLU A 56 9.78 3.31 -8.35
CA GLU A 56 10.62 3.58 -9.51
C GLU A 56 11.87 2.69 -9.54
N ILE A 57 12.49 2.42 -8.39
CA ILE A 57 13.59 1.45 -8.29
C ILE A 57 13.12 0.08 -8.79
N PHE A 58 11.98 -0.42 -8.32
CA PHE A 58 11.48 -1.74 -8.71
C PHE A 58 11.09 -1.82 -10.20
N ARG A 59 10.65 -0.72 -10.81
CA ARG A 59 10.36 -0.68 -12.26
C ARG A 59 11.59 -0.92 -13.14
N THR A 60 12.79 -0.66 -12.61
CA THR A 60 14.05 -0.94 -13.33
C THR A 60 14.44 -2.41 -13.30
N VAL A 61 13.82 -3.22 -12.44
CA VAL A 61 14.13 -4.65 -12.31
C VAL A 61 13.50 -5.41 -13.47
N LEU A 62 14.32 -6.05 -14.29
CA LEU A 62 13.85 -6.95 -15.33
C LEU A 62 13.15 -8.15 -14.69
N VAL A 63 11.89 -8.36 -15.05
CA VAL A 63 11.14 -9.54 -14.64
C VAL A 63 11.63 -10.74 -15.47
N PRO A 64 12.18 -11.80 -14.85
CA PRO A 64 12.56 -12.99 -15.60
C PRO A 64 11.35 -13.60 -16.33
N LEU A 65 11.55 -14.00 -17.59
CA LEU A 65 10.48 -14.40 -18.52
C LEU A 65 9.61 -15.55 -18.00
N ASP A 66 10.19 -16.44 -17.21
CA ASP A 66 9.57 -17.66 -16.72
C ASP A 66 8.88 -17.49 -15.36
N VAL A 67 9.06 -16.35 -14.67
CA VAL A 67 8.51 -16.13 -13.32
C VAL A 67 7.00 -16.28 -13.28
N LYS A 68 6.28 -15.69 -14.25
CA LYS A 68 4.81 -15.84 -14.30
C LYS A 68 4.40 -17.30 -14.49
N ALA A 69 5.08 -18.02 -15.37
CA ALA A 69 4.79 -19.43 -15.62
C ALA A 69 5.09 -20.30 -14.39
N ASN A 70 6.18 -20.03 -13.69
CA ASN A 70 6.58 -20.73 -12.47
C ASN A 70 5.57 -20.47 -11.33
N ILE A 71 5.19 -19.21 -11.09
CA ILE A 71 4.19 -18.86 -10.07
C ILE A 71 2.85 -19.57 -10.31
N LEU A 72 2.38 -19.60 -11.57
CA LEU A 72 1.12 -20.26 -11.92
C LEU A 72 1.21 -21.78 -11.75
N ARG A 73 2.35 -22.40 -12.12
CA ARG A 73 2.59 -23.83 -11.92
C ARG A 73 2.57 -24.20 -10.45
N ASP A 74 3.23 -23.41 -9.61
CA ASP A 74 3.31 -23.66 -8.16
C ASP A 74 1.94 -23.50 -7.50
N ALA A 75 1.18 -22.45 -7.87
CA ALA A 75 -0.18 -22.24 -7.40
C ALA A 75 -1.13 -23.39 -7.80
N GLN A 76 -0.98 -23.94 -9.00
CA GLN A 76 -1.77 -25.09 -9.46
C GLN A 76 -1.40 -26.36 -8.68
N THR A 77 -0.12 -26.55 -8.38
CA THR A 77 0.38 -27.71 -7.63
C THR A 77 -0.14 -27.69 -6.19
N ALA A 78 -0.09 -26.53 -5.53
CA ALA A 78 -0.63 -26.35 -4.17
C ALA A 78 -2.15 -26.58 -4.08
N ARG A 79 -2.90 -26.38 -5.17
CA ARG A 79 -4.35 -26.65 -5.23
C ARG A 79 -4.70 -28.12 -5.46
N ASN A 80 -3.77 -28.88 -6.02
CA ASN A 80 -3.96 -30.28 -6.38
C ASN A 80 -3.34 -31.27 -5.37
N ALA A 81 -2.67 -30.75 -4.33
CA ALA A 81 -2.12 -31.50 -3.20
C ALA A 81 -3.14 -31.57 -2.05
#